data_AF-A0A7X3K5P4-F1
#
_entry.id   AF-A0A7X3K5P4-F1
#
_cell.length_a   1.000
_cell.length_b   1.000
_cell.length_c   1.000
_cell.angle_alpha   90.00
_cell.angle_beta   90.00
_cell.angle_gamma   90.00
#
_symmetry.space_group_name_H-M   'P 1'
#
loop_
_entity.id
_entity.type
_entity.pdbx_description
1 polymer ?
#
loop_
_entity_poly.entity_id
_entity_poly.type
_entity_poly.pdbx_seq_one_letter_code
_entity_poly.pdbx_strand_id
1 'polypeptide(L)'
;METIDIVILGAGIAGLGAALRARELNRQAVVFEARDRAGGLLDNFTVDGFRFDHAVHLSFANEPEVRAIFDRTPYLTHPADSYCWDDGYWLKHPVQNNLYPLPPEQRVALIKSFLARPDTLAHDDYESWLRHQYGDAIAERYPLRYTQKYWAVPARALSTTWIGNRMRRAELDEILFGALTGDTPNTYYTKEMRYPVAGGYKAFIQPLLDAAEIRTGHAATGIDTAARTVTFANGATVRYRQLVSTLPLPVLVRLAGDVPDDVRAAGAGLHATSIDLVSVGFDKPLVKDLWFYIYDEDIVASRAYSPSVKSPDNAPPGCSSLQFEIYNYDTGSAHAPDALKENTVYALRKMGIATADDIVVLDHRRLAYGNVIFEQGMEERRARVRGWADAAGIATCGRFGEWDYLWSNQSLLSGYRALP
;
A
#
# COMPACT_ATOMS: atom_id res chain seq x y z
N MET A 1 -4.00 30.85 23.11
CA MET A 1 -4.11 29.56 22.40
C MET A 1 -5.41 29.55 21.63
N GLU A 2 -5.33 29.40 20.31
CA GLU A 2 -6.49 29.26 19.43
C GLU A 2 -7.33 28.04 19.84
N THR A 3 -8.66 28.16 19.80
CA THR A 3 -9.58 27.04 20.05
C THR A 3 -10.30 26.70 18.75
N ILE A 4 -10.08 25.49 18.26
CA ILE A 4 -10.62 24.98 17.00
C ILE A 4 -11.71 23.96 17.34
N ASP A 5 -12.82 23.98 16.60
CA ASP A 5 -13.90 23.03 16.83
C ASP A 5 -13.44 21.58 16.55
N ILE A 6 -12.93 21.32 15.34
CA ILE A 6 -12.36 20.01 14.97
C ILE A 6 -10.90 20.16 14.55
N VAL A 7 -10.00 19.52 15.29
CA VAL A 7 -8.59 19.37 14.89
C VAL A 7 -8.41 18.01 14.22
N ILE A 8 -7.81 18.00 13.03
CA ILE A 8 -7.52 16.78 12.27
C ILE A 8 -6.01 16.66 12.12
N LEU A 9 -5.42 15.54 12.55
CA LEU A 9 -3.99 15.27 12.41
C LEU A 9 -3.72 14.41 11.17
N GLY A 10 -3.04 15.00 10.18
CA GLY A 10 -2.62 14.40 8.91
C GLY A 10 -3.48 14.81 7.72
N ALA A 11 -2.85 15.36 6.67
CA ALA A 11 -3.52 15.75 5.43
C ALA A 11 -3.45 14.66 4.35
N GLY A 12 -3.54 13.40 4.77
CA GLY A 12 -3.81 12.27 3.87
C GLY A 12 -5.30 12.16 3.55
N ILE A 13 -5.66 11.25 2.64
CA ILE A 13 -7.05 11.12 2.16
C ILE A 13 -8.09 10.88 3.27
N ALA A 14 -7.71 10.20 4.36
CA ALA A 14 -8.60 10.02 5.51
C ALA A 14 -8.86 11.36 6.24
N GLY A 15 -7.83 12.18 6.45
CA GLY A 15 -7.98 13.48 7.09
C GLY A 15 -8.81 14.43 6.22
N LEU A 16 -8.63 14.36 4.91
CA LEU A 16 -9.45 15.08 3.93
C LEU A 16 -10.90 14.59 3.91
N GLY A 17 -11.14 13.28 4.10
CA GLY A 17 -12.48 12.72 4.30
C GLY A 17 -13.17 13.27 5.55
N ALA A 18 -12.44 13.36 6.66
CA ALA A 18 -12.95 13.96 7.90
C ALA A 18 -13.24 15.46 7.72
N ALA A 19 -12.36 16.20 7.03
CA ALA A 19 -12.57 17.62 6.73
C ALA A 19 -13.79 17.84 5.82
N LEU A 20 -14.00 16.97 4.82
CA LEU A 20 -15.19 16.98 3.98
C LEU A 20 -16.46 16.81 4.82
N ARG A 21 -16.50 15.81 5.71
CA ARG A 21 -17.64 15.58 6.61
C ARG A 21 -17.88 16.77 7.54
N ALA A 22 -16.83 17.34 8.14
CA ALA A 22 -16.94 18.51 8.99
C ALA A 22 -17.61 19.69 8.28
N ARG A 23 -17.21 19.94 7.02
CA ARG A 23 -17.81 21.00 6.19
C ARG A 23 -19.29 20.75 5.92
N GLU A 24 -19.67 19.52 5.59
CA GLU A 24 -21.09 19.15 5.36
C GLU A 24 -21.94 19.29 6.63
N LEU A 25 -21.33 19.14 7.81
CA LEU A 25 -21.94 19.40 9.11
C LEU A 25 -21.92 20.89 9.50
N ASN A 26 -21.39 21.78 8.66
CA ASN A 26 -21.18 23.20 8.96
C ASN A 26 -20.32 23.44 10.21
N ARG A 27 -19.33 22.57 10.45
CA ARG A 27 -18.38 22.68 11.57
C ARG A 27 -17.01 23.14 11.07
N GLN A 28 -16.35 23.99 11.85
CA GLN A 28 -14.99 24.45 11.53
C GLN A 28 -13.99 23.33 11.80
N ALA A 29 -13.22 22.94 10.78
CA ALA A 29 -12.16 21.96 10.91
C ALA A 29 -10.84 22.49 10.34
N VAL A 30 -9.74 22.21 11.03
CA VAL A 30 -8.38 22.52 10.55
C VAL A 30 -7.57 21.24 10.51
N VAL A 31 -6.98 20.96 9.35
CA VAL A 31 -6.11 19.81 9.12
C VAL A 31 -4.65 20.23 9.31
N PHE A 32 -3.95 19.60 10.24
CA PHE A 32 -2.53 19.84 10.48
C PHE A 32 -1.69 18.74 9.84
N GLU A 33 -0.74 19.12 8.99
CA GLU A 33 0.18 18.21 8.31
C GLU A 33 1.62 18.49 8.74
N ALA A 34 2.35 17.42 9.06
CA ALA A 34 3.73 17.53 9.51
C ALA A 34 4.67 18.01 8.39
N ARG A 35 4.46 17.52 7.16
CA ARG A 35 5.26 17.88 5.99
C ARG A 35 4.86 19.25 5.44
N ASP A 36 5.67 19.75 4.53
CA ASP A 36 5.39 20.97 3.74
C ASP A 36 4.30 20.74 2.67
N ARG A 37 3.96 19.48 2.39
CA ARG A 37 2.97 19.07 1.38
C ARG A 37 1.91 18.13 1.95
N ALA A 38 0.66 18.40 1.59
CA ALA A 38 -0.48 17.52 1.85
C ALA A 38 -0.62 16.40 0.79
N GLY A 39 -1.35 15.34 1.12
CA GLY A 39 -1.63 14.19 0.25
C GLY A 39 -1.29 12.83 0.86
N GLY A 40 -0.58 12.78 1.99
CA GLY A 40 -0.27 11.51 2.64
C GLY A 40 0.64 10.62 1.79
N LEU A 41 0.28 9.33 1.72
CA LEU A 41 0.86 8.35 0.80
C LEU A 41 0.36 8.50 -0.64
N LEU A 42 -0.66 9.33 -0.89
CA LEU A 42 -1.15 9.58 -2.25
C LEU A 42 -0.39 10.71 -2.96
N ASP A 43 0.57 11.36 -2.29
CA ASP A 43 1.44 12.34 -2.91
C ASP A 43 2.47 11.67 -3.84
N ASN A 44 3.13 12.51 -4.63
CA ASN A 44 4.16 12.12 -5.58
C ASN A 44 5.36 13.05 -5.52
N PHE A 45 6.43 12.63 -6.19
CA PHE A 45 7.65 13.40 -6.38
C PHE A 45 8.12 13.33 -7.83
N THR A 46 9.04 14.22 -8.19
CA THR A 46 9.61 14.28 -9.53
C THR A 46 11.13 14.28 -9.44
N VAL A 47 11.79 13.55 -10.35
CA VAL A 47 13.24 13.51 -10.54
C VAL A 47 13.50 13.64 -12.03
N ASP A 48 14.23 14.67 -12.45
CA ASP A 48 14.60 14.92 -13.86
C ASP A 48 13.43 14.79 -14.87
N GLY A 49 12.28 15.31 -14.49
CA GLY A 49 11.06 15.28 -15.31
C GLY A 49 10.23 14.00 -15.22
N PHE A 50 10.72 12.95 -14.56
CA PHE A 50 9.97 11.73 -14.28
C PHE A 50 9.18 11.86 -12.98
N ARG A 51 7.87 11.56 -13.01
CA ARG A 51 6.99 11.56 -11.83
C ARG A 51 6.81 10.15 -11.28
N PHE A 52 6.94 10.06 -9.96
CA PHE A 52 6.75 8.84 -9.20
C PHE A 52 5.81 9.10 -8.03
N ASP A 53 4.77 8.29 -7.89
CA ASP A 53 3.97 8.25 -6.66
C ASP A 53 4.78 7.64 -5.51
N HIS A 54 4.31 7.84 -4.28
CA HIS A 54 4.80 7.11 -3.10
C HIS A 54 4.28 5.66 -3.11
N ALA A 55 4.88 4.79 -3.94
CA ALA A 55 4.42 3.43 -4.24
C ALA A 55 3.19 3.37 -5.18
N VAL A 56 2.83 2.15 -5.60
CA VAL A 56 1.77 1.92 -6.60
C VAL A 56 0.39 2.35 -6.11
N HIS A 57 -0.21 3.29 -6.83
CA HIS A 57 -1.61 3.68 -6.65
C HIS A 57 -2.41 3.60 -7.96
N LEU A 58 -3.61 3.00 -7.88
CA LEU A 58 -4.63 2.89 -8.92
C LEU A 58 -6.01 2.90 -8.24
N SER A 59 -7.00 3.52 -8.88
CA SER A 59 -8.36 3.59 -8.36
C SER A 59 -9.26 2.56 -9.02
N PHE A 60 -9.97 1.81 -8.19
CA PHE A 60 -11.03 0.88 -8.61
C PHE A 60 -12.28 1.07 -7.73
N ALA A 61 -12.41 2.26 -7.13
CA ALA A 61 -13.54 2.64 -6.28
C ALA A 61 -14.85 2.51 -7.04
N ASN A 62 -15.91 1.98 -6.44
CA ASN A 62 -17.23 1.90 -7.07
C ASN A 62 -18.30 2.64 -6.28
N GLU A 63 -17.95 3.09 -5.08
CA GLU A 63 -18.82 3.83 -4.17
C GLU A 63 -19.18 5.18 -4.78
N PRO A 64 -20.48 5.48 -5.01
CA PRO A 64 -20.92 6.71 -5.68
C PRO A 64 -20.35 7.99 -5.05
N GLU A 65 -20.25 8.03 -3.73
CA GLU A 65 -19.71 9.17 -2.98
C GLU A 65 -18.22 9.40 -3.26
N VAL A 66 -17.44 8.33 -3.48
CA VAL A 66 -16.02 8.44 -3.85
C VAL A 66 -15.88 8.82 -5.31
N ARG A 67 -16.72 8.22 -6.19
CA ARG A 67 -16.75 8.54 -7.62
C ARG A 67 -17.11 10.00 -7.88
N ALA A 68 -18.05 10.57 -7.12
CA ALA A 68 -18.42 11.98 -7.22
C ALA A 68 -17.24 12.94 -6.99
N ILE A 69 -16.20 12.50 -6.28
CA ILE A 69 -14.97 13.26 -6.07
C ILE A 69 -13.94 12.93 -7.15
N PHE A 70 -13.62 11.65 -7.33
CA PHE A 70 -12.49 11.22 -8.18
C PHE A 70 -12.77 11.50 -9.66
N ASP A 71 -14.01 11.33 -10.11
CA ASP A 71 -14.38 11.50 -11.52
C ASP A 71 -14.41 12.98 -11.97
N ARG A 72 -14.21 13.92 -11.04
CA ARG A 72 -13.98 15.34 -11.37
C ARG A 72 -12.60 15.58 -11.98
N THR A 73 -11.69 14.61 -11.85
CA THR A 73 -10.36 14.65 -12.43
C THR A 73 -10.34 13.78 -13.69
N PRO A 74 -9.90 14.28 -14.86
CA PRO A 74 -9.72 13.44 -16.04
C PRO A 74 -8.81 12.25 -15.74
N TYR A 75 -9.21 11.05 -16.14
CA TYR A 75 -8.46 9.82 -15.88
C TYR A 75 -8.40 8.90 -17.10
N LEU A 76 -7.38 8.05 -17.09
CA LEU A 76 -7.22 6.91 -17.99
C LEU A 76 -7.73 5.66 -17.28
N THR A 77 -8.31 4.74 -18.05
CA THR A 77 -8.71 3.41 -17.58
C THR A 77 -7.81 2.36 -18.21
N HIS A 78 -7.25 1.51 -17.36
CA HIS A 78 -6.39 0.40 -17.73
C HIS A 78 -7.07 -0.92 -17.38
N PRO A 79 -6.89 -1.99 -18.19
CA PRO A 79 -7.25 -3.33 -17.77
C PRO A 79 -6.40 -3.72 -16.55
N ALA A 80 -6.94 -4.58 -15.70
CA ALA A 80 -6.24 -5.08 -14.52
C ALA A 80 -5.26 -6.21 -14.87
N ASP A 81 -4.45 -6.03 -15.93
CA ASP A 81 -3.51 -7.04 -16.40
C ASP A 81 -2.17 -6.89 -15.68
N SER A 82 -1.71 -7.97 -15.04
CA SER A 82 -0.41 -8.00 -14.38
C SER A 82 0.33 -9.28 -14.61
N TYR A 83 1.65 -9.20 -14.45
CA TYR A 83 2.58 -10.28 -14.71
C TYR A 83 3.36 -10.65 -13.46
N CYS A 84 4.12 -11.72 -13.59
CA CYS A 84 4.89 -12.36 -12.55
C CYS A 84 6.23 -12.79 -13.13
N TRP A 85 7.32 -12.44 -12.45
CA TRP A 85 8.65 -12.93 -12.76
C TRP A 85 9.04 -14.05 -11.80
N ASP A 86 9.37 -15.21 -12.36
CA ASP A 86 9.87 -16.39 -11.65
C ASP A 86 11.09 -16.94 -12.40
N ASP A 87 12.28 -16.45 -12.02
CA ASP A 87 13.61 -16.90 -12.47
C ASP A 87 13.67 -17.42 -13.92
N GLY A 88 13.57 -16.50 -14.88
CA GLY A 88 13.61 -16.81 -16.31
C GLY A 88 12.24 -16.91 -16.99
N TYR A 89 11.15 -16.96 -16.22
CA TYR A 89 9.79 -17.08 -16.76
C TYR A 89 8.94 -15.85 -16.43
N TRP A 90 8.31 -15.29 -17.47
CA TRP A 90 7.22 -14.34 -17.34
C TRP A 90 5.88 -15.07 -17.40
N LEU A 91 5.09 -14.96 -16.32
CA LEU A 91 3.76 -15.56 -16.21
C LEU A 91 2.71 -14.46 -16.03
N LYS A 92 1.50 -14.68 -16.52
CA LYS A 92 0.35 -13.84 -16.15
C LYS A 92 -0.01 -14.06 -14.68
N HIS A 93 -0.53 -13.03 -14.03
CA HIS A 93 -1.10 -13.16 -12.70
C HIS A 93 -2.57 -13.62 -12.77
N PRO A 94 -3.03 -14.51 -11.86
CA PRO A 94 -2.26 -15.19 -10.83
C PRO A 94 -1.55 -16.44 -11.35
N VAL A 95 -0.34 -16.72 -10.85
CA VAL A 95 0.58 -17.73 -11.41
C VAL A 95 -0.01 -19.14 -11.49
N GLN A 96 -0.78 -19.55 -10.50
CA GLN A 96 -1.38 -20.88 -10.46
C GLN A 96 -2.33 -21.14 -11.64
N ASN A 97 -2.94 -20.09 -12.20
CA ASN A 97 -3.84 -20.19 -13.35
C ASN A 97 -3.12 -19.96 -14.69
N ASN A 98 -1.79 -19.83 -14.70
CA ASN A 98 -1.04 -19.33 -15.86
C ASN A 98 0.31 -20.04 -16.04
N LEU A 99 0.32 -21.35 -15.81
CA LEU A 99 1.54 -22.17 -15.79
C LEU A 99 2.11 -22.48 -17.18
N TYR A 100 1.40 -22.16 -18.28
CA TYR A 100 1.78 -22.47 -19.66
C TYR A 100 3.24 -22.15 -20.05
N PRO A 101 3.85 -21.03 -19.63
CA PRO A 101 5.25 -20.73 -19.97
C PRO A 101 6.28 -21.70 -19.37
N LEU A 102 5.91 -22.49 -18.36
CA LEU A 102 6.82 -23.42 -17.70
C LEU A 102 7.02 -24.72 -18.51
N PRO A 103 8.17 -25.39 -18.36
CA PRO A 103 8.39 -26.71 -18.93
C PRO A 103 7.31 -27.73 -18.51
N PRO A 104 6.91 -28.67 -19.39
CA PRO A 104 5.88 -29.67 -19.09
C PRO A 104 6.07 -30.40 -17.76
N GLU A 105 7.28 -30.82 -17.44
CA GLU A 105 7.62 -31.54 -16.21
C GLU A 105 7.38 -30.70 -14.95
N GLN A 106 7.68 -29.40 -14.99
CA GLN A 106 7.41 -28.49 -13.89
C GLN A 106 5.91 -28.28 -13.72
N ARG A 107 5.17 -28.08 -14.81
CA ARG A 107 3.70 -27.94 -14.79
C ARG A 107 3.04 -29.17 -14.15
N VAL A 108 3.43 -30.37 -14.60
CA VAL A 108 2.90 -31.63 -14.06
C VAL A 108 3.22 -31.78 -12.57
N ALA A 109 4.43 -31.45 -12.13
CA ALA A 109 4.80 -31.51 -10.72
C ALA A 109 3.94 -30.57 -9.85
N LEU A 110 3.75 -29.32 -10.29
CA LEU A 110 2.91 -28.35 -9.59
C LEU A 110 1.45 -28.80 -9.50
N ILE A 111 0.89 -29.30 -10.61
CA ILE A 111 -0.50 -29.81 -10.65
C ILE A 111 -0.66 -31.04 -9.74
N LYS A 112 0.29 -31.98 -9.75
CA LYS A 112 0.26 -33.14 -8.85
C LYS A 112 0.28 -32.72 -7.38
N SER A 113 1.11 -31.73 -7.04
CA SER A 113 1.16 -31.20 -5.67
C SER A 113 -0.16 -30.50 -5.28
N PHE A 114 -0.78 -29.75 -6.19
CA PHE A 114 -2.10 -29.18 -5.97
C PHE A 114 -3.16 -30.26 -5.71
N LEU A 115 -3.14 -31.37 -6.47
CA LEU A 115 -4.08 -32.48 -6.26
C LEU A 115 -3.83 -33.23 -4.93
N ALA A 116 -2.60 -33.20 -4.42
CA ALA A 116 -2.21 -33.81 -3.16
C ALA A 116 -2.30 -32.85 -1.95
N ARG A 117 -2.93 -31.68 -2.11
CA ARG A 117 -3.07 -30.69 -1.04
C ARG A 117 -3.85 -31.26 0.16
N PRO A 118 -3.57 -30.81 1.39
CA PRO A 118 -4.31 -31.25 2.58
C PRO A 118 -5.82 -30.96 2.47
N ASP A 119 -6.67 -31.92 2.86
CA ASP A 119 -8.13 -31.73 2.86
C ASP A 119 -8.62 -30.77 3.98
N THR A 120 -7.79 -30.55 4.99
CA THR A 120 -8.10 -29.70 6.15
C THR A 120 -6.93 -28.77 6.47
N LEU A 121 -7.23 -27.65 7.14
CA LEU A 121 -6.22 -26.73 7.65
C LEU A 121 -5.50 -27.33 8.84
N ALA A 122 -4.16 -27.34 8.82
CA ALA A 122 -3.34 -27.84 9.93
C ALA A 122 -3.39 -26.90 11.14
N HIS A 123 -3.33 -25.59 10.89
CA HIS A 123 -3.36 -24.52 11.88
C HIS A 123 -4.18 -23.34 11.35
N ASP A 124 -4.60 -22.45 12.25
CA ASP A 124 -5.27 -21.19 11.89
C ASP A 124 -4.23 -20.09 11.60
N ASP A 125 -3.44 -20.32 10.56
CA ASP A 125 -2.44 -19.38 10.06
C ASP A 125 -2.41 -19.33 8.53
N TYR A 126 -1.76 -18.30 8.00
CA TYR A 126 -1.72 -18.08 6.56
C TYR A 126 -0.89 -19.11 5.80
N GLU A 127 0.17 -19.69 6.38
CA GLU A 127 0.95 -20.75 5.71
C GLU A 127 0.09 -22.01 5.52
N SER A 128 -0.61 -22.44 6.56
CA SER A 128 -1.56 -23.54 6.54
C SER A 128 -2.66 -23.30 5.50
N TRP A 129 -3.17 -22.07 5.43
CA TRP A 129 -4.14 -21.67 4.41
C TRP A 129 -3.58 -21.77 2.99
N LEU A 130 -2.35 -21.31 2.75
CA LEU A 130 -1.70 -21.39 1.44
C LEU A 130 -1.47 -22.83 0.99
N ARG A 131 -0.97 -23.69 1.88
CA ARG A 131 -0.73 -25.11 1.58
C ARG A 131 -2.04 -25.85 1.32
N HIS A 132 -3.09 -25.58 2.09
CA HIS A 132 -4.42 -26.11 1.84
C HIS A 132 -5.02 -25.63 0.51
N GLN A 133 -4.81 -24.36 0.15
CA GLN A 133 -5.39 -23.79 -1.07
C GLN A 133 -4.62 -24.17 -2.35
N TYR A 134 -3.31 -24.36 -2.27
CA TYR A 134 -2.45 -24.48 -3.45
C TYR A 134 -1.63 -25.78 -3.52
N GLY A 135 -1.51 -26.52 -2.42
CA GLY A 135 -0.54 -27.61 -2.28
C GLY A 135 0.88 -27.08 -2.07
N ASP A 136 1.76 -27.94 -1.54
CA ASP A 136 3.09 -27.54 -1.08
C ASP A 136 3.96 -26.90 -2.16
N ALA A 137 4.03 -27.51 -3.36
CA ALA A 137 4.95 -27.05 -4.39
C ALA A 137 4.56 -25.68 -4.97
N ILE A 138 3.26 -25.42 -5.16
CA ILE A 138 2.79 -24.10 -5.60
C ILE A 138 2.98 -23.10 -4.46
N ALA A 139 2.59 -23.45 -3.24
CA ALA A 139 2.71 -22.57 -2.08
C ALA A 139 4.17 -22.11 -1.84
N GLU A 140 5.12 -23.05 -1.85
CA GLU A 140 6.54 -22.80 -1.64
C GLU A 140 7.16 -21.96 -2.75
N ARG A 141 6.86 -22.29 -4.02
CA ARG A 141 7.45 -21.58 -5.15
C ARG A 141 6.95 -20.15 -5.29
N TYR A 142 5.72 -19.87 -4.89
CA TYR A 142 5.07 -18.59 -5.17
C TYR A 142 4.64 -17.82 -3.91
N PRO A 143 3.45 -18.04 -3.32
CA PRO A 143 2.94 -17.15 -2.29
C PRO A 143 3.78 -17.17 -1.01
N LEU A 144 4.47 -18.25 -0.64
CA LEU A 144 5.33 -18.24 0.55
C LEU A 144 6.56 -17.34 0.37
N ARG A 145 7.25 -17.43 -0.78
CA ARG A 145 8.34 -16.51 -1.14
C ARG A 145 7.87 -15.06 -1.21
N TYR A 146 6.77 -14.82 -1.92
CA TYR A 146 6.23 -13.47 -2.04
C TYR A 146 5.79 -12.90 -0.69
N THR A 147 5.24 -13.75 0.18
CA THR A 147 4.87 -13.36 1.56
C THR A 147 6.08 -12.86 2.32
N GLN A 148 7.19 -13.59 2.30
CA GLN A 148 8.42 -13.15 2.94
C GLN A 148 8.90 -11.81 2.37
N LYS A 149 8.85 -11.62 1.05
CA LYS A 149 9.29 -10.37 0.39
C LYS A 149 8.36 -9.18 0.64
N TYR A 150 7.06 -9.39 0.78
CA TYR A 150 6.05 -8.32 0.89
C TYR A 150 5.72 -7.96 2.34
N TRP A 151 5.65 -8.97 3.21
CA TRP A 151 5.30 -8.83 4.63
C TRP A 151 6.51 -8.81 5.55
N ALA A 152 7.70 -9.19 5.05
CA ALA A 152 8.95 -9.28 5.82
C ALA A 152 8.89 -10.26 7.01
N VAL A 153 7.88 -11.13 7.05
CA VAL A 153 7.69 -12.18 8.06
C VAL A 153 7.26 -13.49 7.38
N PRO A 154 7.52 -14.66 7.99
CA PRO A 154 7.04 -15.92 7.45
C PRO A 154 5.51 -16.00 7.49
N ALA A 155 4.91 -16.68 6.52
CA ALA A 155 3.45 -16.78 6.39
C ALA A 155 2.76 -17.36 7.64
N ARG A 156 3.38 -18.33 8.33
CA ARG A 156 2.85 -18.88 9.60
C ARG A 156 2.70 -17.86 10.73
N ALA A 157 3.37 -16.71 10.65
CA ALA A 157 3.22 -15.64 11.64
C ALA A 157 1.95 -14.80 11.40
N LEU A 158 1.37 -14.88 10.21
CA LEU A 158 0.23 -14.06 9.78
C LEU A 158 -1.10 -14.77 10.05
N SER A 159 -2.10 -13.99 10.46
CA SER A 159 -3.50 -14.43 10.54
C SER A 159 -4.12 -14.54 9.14
N THR A 160 -5.32 -15.10 9.06
CA THR A 160 -6.08 -15.27 7.81
C THR A 160 -7.15 -14.19 7.59
N THR A 161 -7.35 -13.29 8.55
CA THR A 161 -8.45 -12.32 8.60
C THR A 161 -8.41 -11.28 7.47
N TRP A 162 -7.21 -10.96 6.98
CA TRP A 162 -6.97 -9.94 5.95
C TRP A 162 -7.09 -10.46 4.51
N ILE A 163 -7.13 -11.79 4.31
CA ILE A 163 -7.07 -12.40 2.99
C ILE A 163 -8.24 -11.93 2.12
N GLY A 164 -9.48 -12.08 2.63
CA GLY A 164 -10.70 -11.70 1.92
C GLY A 164 -10.67 -12.12 0.44
N ASN A 165 -10.94 -11.16 -0.47
CA ASN A 165 -10.88 -11.36 -1.92
C ASN A 165 -9.49 -11.05 -2.54
N ARG A 166 -8.45 -10.84 -1.72
CA ARG A 166 -7.10 -10.45 -2.21
C ARG A 166 -6.32 -11.62 -2.79
N MET A 167 -6.60 -12.83 -2.30
CA MET A 167 -6.00 -14.06 -2.82
C MET A 167 -7.03 -14.85 -3.62
N ARG A 168 -6.72 -15.16 -4.89
CA ARG A 168 -7.58 -16.00 -5.72
C ARG A 168 -7.47 -17.45 -5.29
N ARG A 169 -8.61 -18.05 -4.93
CA ARG A 169 -8.71 -19.50 -4.74
C ARG A 169 -8.50 -20.20 -6.08
N ALA A 170 -7.66 -21.22 -6.08
CA ALA A 170 -7.32 -21.99 -7.26
C ALA A 170 -8.38 -23.05 -7.51
N GLU A 171 -8.85 -23.12 -8.74
CA GLU A 171 -9.79 -24.14 -9.22
C GLU A 171 -9.09 -25.04 -10.23
N LEU A 172 -9.32 -26.36 -10.15
CA LEU A 172 -8.58 -27.33 -10.96
C LEU A 172 -8.71 -27.05 -12.46
N ASP A 173 -9.90 -26.74 -12.94
CA ASP A 173 -10.17 -26.46 -14.35
C ASP A 173 -9.39 -25.23 -14.84
N GLU A 174 -9.26 -24.19 -14.01
CA GLU A 174 -8.49 -22.98 -14.34
C GLU A 174 -7.00 -23.28 -14.43
N ILE A 175 -6.47 -24.08 -13.49
CA ILE A 175 -5.06 -24.49 -13.50
C ILE A 175 -4.77 -25.34 -14.73
N LEU A 176 -5.62 -26.34 -15.04
CA LEU A 176 -5.44 -27.21 -16.20
C LEU A 176 -5.51 -26.43 -17.51
N PHE A 177 -6.51 -25.54 -17.65
CA PHE A 177 -6.64 -24.69 -18.83
C PHE A 177 -5.41 -23.79 -19.00
N GLY A 178 -5.01 -23.10 -17.94
CA GLY A 178 -3.84 -22.22 -17.93
C GLY A 178 -2.49 -22.91 -18.00
N ALA A 179 -2.44 -24.23 -17.81
CA ALA A 179 -1.26 -25.04 -18.08
C ALA A 179 -1.16 -25.40 -19.57
N LEU A 180 -2.27 -25.40 -20.32
CA LEU A 180 -2.32 -25.82 -21.74
C LEU A 180 -2.29 -24.65 -22.73
N THR A 181 -2.66 -23.45 -22.30
CA THR A 181 -2.63 -22.24 -23.15
C THR A 181 -2.22 -21.00 -22.37
N GLY A 182 -1.60 -20.04 -23.06
CA GLY A 182 -1.35 -18.68 -22.55
C GLY A 182 -2.54 -17.74 -22.72
N ASP A 183 -3.58 -18.16 -23.45
CA ASP A 183 -4.81 -17.39 -23.66
C ASP A 183 -5.82 -17.65 -22.53
N THR A 184 -5.50 -17.13 -21.36
CA THR A 184 -6.28 -17.25 -20.13
C THR A 184 -7.06 -15.96 -19.85
N PRO A 185 -8.25 -16.06 -19.23
CA PRO A 185 -9.03 -14.89 -18.82
C PRO A 185 -8.33 -14.10 -17.71
N ASN A 186 -8.54 -12.79 -17.68
CA ASN A 186 -8.12 -11.95 -16.55
C ASN A 186 -9.01 -12.24 -15.34
N THR A 187 -8.43 -12.83 -14.30
CA THR A 187 -9.12 -13.18 -13.05
C THR A 187 -8.78 -12.27 -11.88
N TYR A 188 -8.27 -11.07 -12.14
CA TYR A 188 -7.98 -10.08 -11.09
C TYR A 188 -9.27 -9.66 -10.39
N TYR A 189 -9.18 -9.29 -9.10
CA TYR A 189 -10.37 -8.96 -8.28
C TYR A 189 -11.06 -7.66 -8.70
N THR A 190 -10.45 -6.88 -9.60
CA THR A 190 -11.03 -5.70 -10.25
C THR A 190 -10.87 -5.82 -11.76
N LYS A 191 -11.82 -5.26 -12.51
CA LYS A 191 -11.78 -5.26 -13.98
C LYS A 191 -11.05 -4.05 -14.56
N GLU A 192 -11.14 -2.92 -13.86
CA GLU A 192 -10.63 -1.63 -14.33
C GLU A 192 -9.77 -0.97 -13.25
N MET A 193 -8.70 -0.33 -13.72
CA MET A 193 -7.77 0.44 -12.91
C MET A 193 -7.68 1.86 -13.47
N ARG A 194 -8.05 2.85 -12.67
CA ARG A 194 -8.09 4.25 -13.08
C ARG A 194 -6.94 5.06 -12.51
N TYR A 195 -6.38 5.95 -13.33
CA TYR A 195 -5.28 6.82 -12.94
C TYR A 195 -5.44 8.21 -13.58
N PRO A 196 -5.12 9.32 -12.90
CA PRO A 196 -5.27 10.65 -13.48
C PRO A 196 -4.45 10.85 -14.75
N VAL A 197 -4.99 11.61 -15.71
CA VAL A 197 -4.26 11.95 -16.93
C VAL A 197 -2.99 12.75 -16.61
N ALA A 198 -3.01 13.62 -15.59
CA ALA A 198 -1.84 14.40 -15.19
C ALA A 198 -1.78 14.62 -13.67
N GLY A 199 -0.57 14.91 -13.16
CA GLY A 199 -0.37 15.34 -11.77
C GLY A 199 -0.19 14.21 -10.74
N GLY A 200 -0.09 12.96 -11.19
CA GLY A 200 0.04 11.78 -10.34
C GLY A 200 -1.26 11.39 -9.62
N TYR A 201 -1.25 10.33 -8.82
CA TYR A 201 -2.47 9.84 -8.16
C TYR A 201 -3.14 10.89 -7.26
N LYS A 202 -2.34 11.79 -6.67
CA LYS A 202 -2.79 12.94 -5.87
C LYS A 202 -3.84 13.79 -6.58
N ALA A 203 -3.84 13.87 -7.91
CA ALA A 203 -4.80 14.69 -8.63
C ALA A 203 -6.26 14.31 -8.32
N PHE A 204 -6.56 13.03 -8.06
CA PHE A 204 -7.91 12.60 -7.65
C PHE A 204 -8.41 13.24 -6.36
N ILE A 205 -7.50 13.63 -5.45
CA ILE A 205 -7.84 14.24 -4.17
C ILE A 205 -7.63 15.75 -4.16
N GLN A 206 -7.19 16.36 -5.28
CA GLN A 206 -7.01 17.80 -5.38
C GLN A 206 -8.29 18.59 -5.02
N PRO A 207 -9.51 18.16 -5.44
CA PRO A 207 -10.74 18.87 -5.05
C PRO A 207 -11.01 18.87 -3.54
N LEU A 208 -10.45 17.90 -2.79
CA LEU A 208 -10.55 17.86 -1.33
C LEU A 208 -9.48 18.74 -0.68
N LEU A 209 -8.27 18.77 -1.26
CA LEU A 209 -7.18 19.64 -0.82
C LEU A 209 -7.57 21.12 -0.94
N ASP A 210 -8.15 21.53 -2.08
CA ASP A 210 -8.57 22.91 -2.33
C ASP A 210 -9.70 23.37 -1.39
N ALA A 211 -10.49 22.41 -0.89
CA ALA A 211 -11.66 22.66 -0.07
C ALA A 211 -11.40 22.69 1.44
N ALA A 212 -10.25 22.19 1.89
CA ALA A 212 -9.93 22.03 3.31
C ALA A 212 -9.02 23.17 3.82
N GLU A 213 -9.21 23.59 5.08
CA GLU A 213 -8.23 24.45 5.76
C GLU A 213 -7.06 23.57 6.23
N ILE A 214 -5.92 23.66 5.53
CA ILE A 214 -4.73 22.85 5.82
C ILE A 214 -3.58 23.73 6.29
N ARG A 215 -2.94 23.34 7.40
CA ARG A 215 -1.73 23.96 7.94
C ARG A 215 -0.57 22.96 7.90
N THR A 216 0.35 23.16 6.96
CA THR A 216 1.56 22.35 6.78
C THR A 216 2.68 22.77 7.73
N GLY A 217 3.74 21.97 7.85
CA GLY A 217 4.85 22.23 8.79
C GLY A 217 4.47 22.14 10.27
N HIS A 218 3.36 21.46 10.59
CA HIS A 218 2.81 21.28 11.93
C HIS A 218 2.93 19.83 12.38
N ALA A 219 4.17 19.40 12.66
CA ALA A 219 4.41 18.07 13.21
C ALA A 219 3.97 18.02 14.68
N ALA A 220 2.96 17.21 15.01
CA ALA A 220 2.50 17.04 16.38
C ALA A 220 3.61 16.39 17.23
N THR A 221 3.86 16.94 18.42
CA THR A 221 4.88 16.51 19.38
C THR A 221 4.31 16.14 20.74
N GLY A 222 3.07 16.56 21.03
CA GLY A 222 2.34 16.17 22.22
C GLY A 222 0.84 16.34 22.07
N ILE A 223 0.08 15.42 22.66
CA ILE A 223 -1.38 15.46 22.76
C ILE A 223 -1.74 15.34 24.23
N ASP A 224 -2.41 16.37 24.75
CA ASP A 224 -2.97 16.37 26.11
C ASP A 224 -4.48 16.21 26.00
N THR A 225 -4.98 15.03 26.35
CA THR A 225 -6.39 14.66 26.24
C THR A 225 -7.25 15.27 27.33
N ALA A 226 -6.67 15.58 28.50
CA ALA A 226 -7.35 16.24 29.60
C ALA A 226 -7.55 17.74 29.32
N ALA A 227 -6.48 18.44 28.91
CA ALA A 227 -6.53 19.85 28.54
C ALA A 227 -7.11 20.10 27.13
N ARG A 228 -7.28 19.02 26.35
CA ARG A 228 -7.68 18.98 24.93
C ARG A 228 -6.81 19.86 24.06
N THR A 229 -5.50 19.62 24.08
CA THR A 229 -4.54 20.40 23.30
C THR A 229 -3.60 19.54 22.47
N VAL A 230 -3.13 20.11 21.36
CA VAL A 230 -2.05 19.55 20.54
C VAL A 230 -0.91 20.56 20.47
N THR A 231 0.30 20.10 20.75
CA THR A 231 1.54 20.87 20.64
C THR A 231 2.31 20.43 19.40
N PHE A 232 2.84 21.40 18.66
CA PHE A 232 3.56 21.16 17.40
C PHE A 232 5.04 21.55 17.50
N ALA A 233 5.88 20.93 16.66
CA ALA A 233 7.33 21.14 16.64
C ALA A 233 7.74 22.58 16.32
N ASN A 234 6.88 23.35 15.64
CA ASN A 234 7.08 24.77 15.37
C ASN A 234 6.76 25.69 16.57
N GLY A 235 6.44 25.12 17.74
CA GLY A 235 6.09 25.84 18.96
C GLY A 235 4.62 26.24 19.07
N ALA A 236 3.80 26.00 18.03
CA ALA A 236 2.37 26.26 18.10
C ALA A 236 1.67 25.28 19.05
N THR A 237 0.63 25.77 19.73
CA THR A 237 -0.28 24.93 20.52
C THR A 237 -1.71 25.37 20.24
N VAL A 238 -2.59 24.40 20.00
CA VAL A 238 -4.02 24.64 19.76
C VAL A 238 -4.87 23.83 20.72
N ARG A 239 -6.03 24.37 21.08
CA ARG A 239 -7.08 23.64 21.81
C ARG A 239 -8.12 23.11 20.84
N TYR A 240 -8.65 21.93 21.10
CA TYR A 240 -9.69 21.31 20.27
C TYR A 240 -10.97 21.03 21.07
N ARG A 241 -12.14 21.03 20.39
CA ARG A 241 -13.36 20.41 20.96
C ARG A 241 -13.43 18.92 20.62
N GLN A 242 -13.05 18.56 19.40
CA GLN A 242 -12.94 17.19 18.92
C GLN A 242 -11.61 16.98 18.19
N LEU A 243 -10.99 15.82 18.40
CA LEU A 243 -9.75 15.43 17.74
C LEU A 243 -10.00 14.23 16.82
N VAL A 244 -9.63 14.37 15.55
CA VAL A 244 -9.55 13.27 14.59
C VAL A 244 -8.07 12.99 14.32
N SER A 245 -7.65 11.74 14.50
CA SER A 245 -6.27 11.32 14.24
C SER A 245 -6.21 10.34 13.08
N THR A 246 -5.42 10.68 12.07
CA THR A 246 -5.03 9.75 10.99
C THR A 246 -3.61 9.21 11.16
N LEU A 247 -2.97 9.57 12.28
CA LEU A 247 -1.62 9.13 12.61
C LEU A 247 -1.60 7.60 12.78
N PRO A 248 -0.47 6.95 12.47
CA PRO A 248 -0.25 5.57 12.87
C PRO A 248 -0.53 5.37 14.36
N LEU A 249 -1.31 4.35 14.75
CA LEU A 249 -1.68 4.10 16.15
C LEU A 249 -0.48 4.10 17.13
N PRO A 250 0.68 3.49 16.82
CA PRO A 250 1.86 3.57 17.68
C PRO A 250 2.40 4.99 17.85
N VAL A 251 2.27 5.84 16.83
CA VAL A 251 2.66 7.25 16.89
C VAL A 251 1.69 8.01 17.80
N LEU A 252 0.39 7.80 17.63
CA LEU A 252 -0.64 8.42 18.49
C LEU A 252 -0.38 8.11 19.98
N VAL A 253 -0.14 6.83 20.30
CA VAL A 253 0.18 6.38 21.66
C VAL A 253 1.45 7.04 22.21
N ARG A 254 2.48 7.23 21.40
CA ARG A 254 3.71 7.91 21.84
C ARG A 254 3.53 9.40 22.08
N LEU A 255 2.65 10.06 21.32
CA LEU A 255 2.42 11.51 21.43
C LEU A 255 1.46 11.86 22.56
N ALA A 256 0.59 10.95 22.96
CA ALA A 256 -0.32 11.16 24.07
C ALA A 256 0.38 10.97 25.43
N GLY A 257 0.21 11.93 26.35
CA GLY A 257 0.88 11.88 27.66
C GLY A 257 0.31 10.82 28.62
N ASP A 258 -1.02 10.69 28.67
CA ASP A 258 -1.73 9.87 29.65
C ASP A 258 -2.27 8.57 29.04
N VAL A 259 -1.36 7.69 28.65
CA VAL A 259 -1.69 6.35 28.13
C VAL A 259 -1.50 5.29 29.24
N PRO A 260 -2.38 4.29 29.41
CA PRO A 260 -2.11 3.14 30.28
C PRO A 260 -0.97 2.24 29.76
N ASP A 261 -0.27 1.53 30.65
CA ASP A 261 0.88 0.69 30.27
C ASP A 261 0.51 -0.48 29.34
N ASP A 262 -0.66 -1.08 29.54
CA ASP A 262 -1.17 -2.14 28.67
C ASP A 262 -1.47 -1.62 27.26
N VAL A 263 -1.98 -0.40 27.14
CA VAL A 263 -2.20 0.28 25.85
C VAL A 263 -0.87 0.65 25.18
N ARG A 264 0.13 1.12 25.96
CA ARG A 264 1.49 1.37 25.45
C ARG A 264 2.11 0.09 24.89
N ALA A 265 2.03 -1.01 25.62
CA ALA A 265 2.53 -2.31 25.18
C ALA A 265 1.79 -2.81 23.94
N ALA A 266 0.46 -2.69 23.90
CA ALA A 266 -0.34 -3.04 22.73
C ALA A 266 0.07 -2.22 21.50
N GLY A 267 0.23 -0.90 21.65
CA GLY A 267 0.68 -0.02 20.57
C GLY A 267 2.10 -0.29 20.10
N ALA A 268 3.00 -0.73 20.99
CA ALA A 268 4.36 -1.13 20.61
C ALA A 268 4.40 -2.45 19.79
N GLY A 269 3.42 -3.34 19.98
CA GLY A 269 3.28 -4.59 19.23
C GLY A 269 2.45 -4.48 17.94
N LEU A 270 2.23 -3.26 17.45
CA LEU A 270 1.58 -2.99 16.18
C LEU A 270 2.65 -2.69 15.13
N HIS A 271 2.95 -3.70 14.30
CA HIS A 271 4.01 -3.66 13.30
C HIS A 271 3.47 -3.38 11.89
N ALA A 272 4.25 -2.66 11.11
CA ALA A 272 3.96 -2.32 9.72
C ALA A 272 5.23 -2.50 8.90
N THR A 273 5.13 -2.82 7.62
CA THR A 273 6.30 -2.77 6.75
C THR A 273 6.63 -1.33 6.37
N SER A 274 7.91 -1.01 6.24
CA SER A 274 8.36 0.15 5.47
C SER A 274 8.53 -0.21 4.00
N ILE A 275 8.71 0.79 3.15
CA ILE A 275 8.97 0.60 1.72
C ILE A 275 10.21 1.39 1.32
N ASP A 276 11.20 0.71 0.76
CA ASP A 276 12.22 1.35 -0.07
C ASP A 276 11.74 1.35 -1.53
N LEU A 277 11.77 2.53 -2.14
CA LEU A 277 11.37 2.78 -3.51
C LEU A 277 12.63 3.02 -4.33
N VAL A 278 12.88 2.19 -5.33
CA VAL A 278 13.91 2.45 -6.35
C VAL A 278 13.22 2.85 -7.64
N SER A 279 13.35 4.13 -7.98
CA SER A 279 12.72 4.75 -9.15
C SER A 279 13.71 4.79 -10.31
N VAL A 280 13.31 4.26 -11.45
CA VAL A 280 14.13 4.13 -12.65
C VAL A 280 13.46 4.84 -13.82
N GLY A 281 14.18 5.75 -14.47
CA GLY A 281 13.76 6.40 -15.71
C GLY A 281 14.66 5.97 -16.87
N PHE A 282 14.05 5.74 -18.03
CA PHE A 282 14.70 5.32 -19.27
C PHE A 282 14.46 6.37 -20.35
N ASP A 283 15.46 6.64 -21.19
CA ASP A 283 15.37 7.60 -22.31
C ASP A 283 14.64 7.05 -23.56
N LYS A 284 14.06 5.85 -23.44
CA LYS A 284 13.35 5.16 -24.51
C LYS A 284 12.14 4.38 -23.95
N PRO A 285 11.16 3.99 -24.79
CA PRO A 285 9.94 3.33 -24.34
C PRO A 285 10.13 1.81 -24.18
N LEU A 286 10.76 1.38 -23.08
CA LEU A 286 11.05 -0.04 -22.80
C LEU A 286 9.91 -0.78 -22.10
N VAL A 287 9.10 -0.05 -21.32
CA VAL A 287 8.16 -0.64 -20.37
C VAL A 287 6.77 -0.72 -20.97
N LYS A 288 6.17 -1.91 -20.94
CA LYS A 288 4.84 -2.20 -21.53
C LYS A 288 3.77 -2.56 -20.50
N ASP A 289 4.16 -3.15 -19.38
CA ASP A 289 3.25 -3.71 -18.39
C ASP A 289 2.96 -2.71 -17.27
N LEU A 290 1.71 -2.69 -16.79
CA LEU A 290 1.30 -1.74 -15.76
C LEU A 290 1.96 -2.04 -14.41
N TRP A 291 1.99 -3.32 -14.01
CA TRP A 291 2.75 -3.81 -12.86
C TRP A 291 3.04 -5.31 -12.93
N PHE A 292 4.04 -5.75 -12.17
CA PHE A 292 4.38 -7.15 -12.04
C PHE A 292 4.95 -7.50 -10.66
N TYR A 293 4.74 -8.76 -10.26
CA TYR A 293 5.25 -9.35 -9.03
C TYR A 293 6.54 -10.12 -9.30
N ILE A 294 7.44 -10.21 -8.31
CA ILE A 294 8.77 -10.80 -8.47
C ILE A 294 8.93 -11.89 -7.40
N TYR A 295 8.93 -13.15 -7.81
CA TYR A 295 9.12 -14.31 -6.92
C TYR A 295 10.58 -14.71 -6.74
N ASP A 296 11.41 -14.37 -7.73
CA ASP A 296 12.86 -14.56 -7.72
C ASP A 296 13.49 -13.91 -6.48
N GLU A 297 14.18 -14.71 -5.67
CA GLU A 297 14.73 -14.29 -4.38
C GLU A 297 16.09 -13.57 -4.52
N ASP A 298 16.75 -13.66 -5.69
CA ASP A 298 17.96 -12.87 -5.98
C ASP A 298 17.64 -11.39 -6.17
N ILE A 299 16.38 -11.06 -6.46
CA ILE A 299 15.87 -9.70 -6.64
C ILE A 299 15.16 -9.29 -5.35
N VAL A 300 15.69 -8.31 -4.62
CA VAL A 300 15.10 -7.91 -3.31
C VAL A 300 13.70 -7.30 -3.45
N ALA A 301 13.41 -6.63 -4.58
CA ALA A 301 12.09 -6.07 -4.82
C ALA A 301 11.01 -7.13 -4.90
N SER A 302 9.89 -6.92 -4.20
CA SER A 302 8.73 -7.82 -4.25
C SER A 302 7.91 -7.58 -5.51
N ARG A 303 7.85 -6.34 -5.99
CA ARG A 303 7.11 -5.95 -7.19
C ARG A 303 7.68 -4.69 -7.82
N ALA A 304 7.29 -4.44 -9.06
CA ALA A 304 7.50 -3.16 -9.72
C ALA A 304 6.24 -2.73 -10.48
N TYR A 305 6.11 -1.44 -10.72
CA TYR A 305 5.06 -0.88 -11.57
C TYR A 305 5.62 0.20 -12.48
N SER A 306 4.88 0.52 -13.55
CA SER A 306 5.27 1.55 -14.50
C SER A 306 4.48 2.84 -14.31
N PRO A 307 5.10 3.93 -13.80
CA PRO A 307 4.47 5.24 -13.80
C PRO A 307 4.14 5.73 -15.22
N SER A 308 5.04 5.56 -16.19
CA SER A 308 4.82 6.03 -17.56
C SER A 308 3.68 5.29 -18.29
N VAL A 309 3.43 4.01 -17.99
CA VAL A 309 2.27 3.29 -18.55
C VAL A 309 0.97 3.77 -17.90
N LYS A 310 0.97 4.10 -16.60
CA LYS A 310 -0.22 4.66 -15.92
C LYS A 310 -0.69 5.96 -16.56
N SER A 311 0.24 6.84 -16.90
CA SER A 311 -0.01 8.06 -17.66
C SER A 311 1.26 8.53 -18.38
N PRO A 312 1.16 9.00 -19.64
CA PRO A 312 2.27 9.62 -20.35
C PRO A 312 2.76 10.91 -19.68
N ASP A 313 1.97 11.57 -18.81
CA ASP A 313 2.41 12.73 -18.02
C ASP A 313 3.50 12.39 -16.99
N ASN A 314 3.67 11.11 -16.66
CA ASN A 314 4.63 10.69 -15.63
C ASN A 314 6.07 10.54 -16.15
N ALA A 315 6.32 10.74 -17.43
CA ALA A 315 7.67 10.70 -18.00
C ALA A 315 7.83 11.74 -19.12
N PRO A 316 9.06 12.19 -19.42
CA PRO A 316 9.30 13.02 -20.59
C PRO A 316 8.86 12.31 -21.89
N PRO A 317 8.51 13.06 -22.95
CA PRO A 317 8.13 12.47 -24.23
C PRO A 317 9.18 11.48 -24.76
N GLY A 318 8.72 10.29 -25.18
CA GLY A 318 9.60 9.22 -25.69
C GLY A 318 10.31 8.39 -24.61
N CYS A 319 10.19 8.76 -23.34
CA CYS A 319 10.79 8.06 -22.22
C CYS A 319 9.82 7.06 -21.57
N SER A 320 10.34 6.18 -20.71
CA SER A 320 9.52 5.30 -19.86
C SER A 320 10.11 5.16 -18.46
N SER A 321 9.37 4.60 -17.52
CA SER A 321 9.83 4.43 -16.14
C SER A 321 9.27 3.19 -15.45
N LEU A 322 10.03 2.72 -14.46
CA LEU A 322 9.64 1.71 -13.48
C LEU A 322 9.92 2.22 -12.07
N GLN A 323 9.12 1.77 -11.10
CA GLN A 323 9.47 1.90 -9.69
C GLN A 323 9.35 0.53 -9.02
N PHE A 324 10.42 0.15 -8.34
CA PHE A 324 10.56 -1.10 -7.60
C PHE A 324 10.24 -0.85 -6.12
N GLU A 325 9.49 -1.77 -5.53
CA GLU A 325 9.10 -1.73 -4.13
C GLU A 325 9.77 -2.87 -3.35
N ILE A 326 10.55 -2.50 -2.35
CA ILE A 326 11.23 -3.42 -1.42
C ILE A 326 10.62 -3.18 -0.04
N TYR A 327 10.06 -4.22 0.58
CA TYR A 327 9.44 -4.12 1.89
C TYR A 327 10.39 -4.62 2.98
N ASN A 328 10.36 -3.94 4.13
CA ASN A 328 11.14 -4.33 5.30
C ASN A 328 10.22 -4.41 6.51
N TYR A 329 10.59 -5.22 7.51
CA TYR A 329 9.89 -5.26 8.79
C TYR A 329 10.09 -3.94 9.53
N ASP A 330 9.01 -3.41 10.11
CA ASP A 330 8.97 -2.11 10.77
C ASP A 330 9.45 -0.94 9.88
N THR A 331 9.81 0.18 10.49
CA THR A 331 10.12 1.44 9.81
C THR A 331 11.55 1.51 9.23
N GLY A 332 12.34 0.43 9.37
CA GLY A 332 13.77 0.33 9.04
C GLY A 332 14.09 -0.24 7.65
N SER A 333 15.38 -0.37 7.27
CA SER A 333 15.82 -1.05 6.02
C SER A 333 16.72 -2.20 6.37
N ALA A 334 16.62 -3.29 5.61
CA ALA A 334 17.64 -4.32 5.62
C ALA A 334 18.90 -3.93 4.84
N HIS A 335 18.81 -2.98 3.89
CA HIS A 335 19.89 -2.69 2.94
C HIS A 335 20.19 -1.19 2.79
N ALA A 336 21.43 -0.87 2.45
CA ALA A 336 21.81 0.49 2.10
C ALA A 336 21.19 0.91 0.74
N PRO A 337 20.87 2.19 0.53
CA PRO A 337 20.31 2.69 -0.72
C PRO A 337 21.08 2.26 -1.98
N ASP A 338 22.41 2.31 -1.96
CA ASP A 338 23.24 1.96 -3.13
C ASP A 338 23.16 0.46 -3.46
N ALA A 339 23.12 -0.41 -2.45
CA ALA A 339 22.93 -1.84 -2.65
C ALA A 339 21.55 -2.17 -3.26
N LEU A 340 20.51 -1.42 -2.88
CA LEU A 340 19.17 -1.57 -3.46
C LEU A 340 19.13 -1.11 -4.93
N LYS A 341 19.83 -0.02 -5.25
CA LYS A 341 19.99 0.47 -6.62
C LYS A 341 20.75 -0.53 -7.48
N GLU A 342 21.88 -1.06 -7.00
CA GLU A 342 22.67 -2.09 -7.68
C GLU A 342 21.86 -3.36 -7.94
N ASN A 343 21.11 -3.85 -6.94
CA ASN A 343 20.24 -5.02 -7.12
C ASN A 343 19.12 -4.75 -8.14
N THR A 344 18.58 -3.53 -8.19
CA THR A 344 17.57 -3.14 -9.18
C THR A 344 18.15 -3.13 -10.60
N VAL A 345 19.37 -2.63 -10.80
CA VAL A 345 20.07 -2.71 -12.10
C VAL A 345 20.33 -4.16 -12.48
N TYR A 346 20.76 -5.01 -11.53
CA TYR A 346 20.87 -6.45 -11.74
C TYR A 346 19.54 -7.08 -12.17
N ALA A 347 18.46 -6.73 -11.48
CA ALA A 347 17.11 -7.24 -11.75
C ALA A 347 16.63 -6.87 -13.15
N LEU A 348 16.81 -5.61 -13.56
CA LEU A 348 16.48 -5.12 -14.91
C LEU A 348 17.20 -5.93 -16.00
N ARG A 349 18.50 -6.22 -15.80
CA ARG A 349 19.28 -7.07 -16.71
C ARG A 349 18.80 -8.51 -16.70
N LYS A 350 18.59 -9.11 -15.51
CA LYS A 350 18.16 -10.52 -15.34
C LYS A 350 16.80 -10.76 -16.01
N MET A 351 15.88 -9.80 -15.89
CA MET A 351 14.55 -9.83 -16.51
C MET A 351 14.55 -9.50 -18.01
N GLY A 352 15.69 -9.08 -18.57
CA GLY A 352 15.81 -8.66 -19.97
C GLY A 352 15.06 -7.37 -20.31
N ILE A 353 14.85 -6.48 -19.32
CA ILE A 353 14.11 -5.23 -19.48
C ILE A 353 15.03 -4.12 -19.99
N ALA A 354 16.19 -3.94 -19.35
CA ALA A 354 17.11 -2.85 -19.61
C ALA A 354 18.53 -3.19 -19.16
N THR A 355 19.50 -2.46 -19.71
CA THR A 355 20.90 -2.42 -19.26
C THR A 355 21.17 -1.12 -18.50
N ALA A 356 22.35 -1.00 -17.87
CA ALA A 356 22.73 0.22 -17.17
C ALA A 356 22.79 1.46 -18.09
N ASP A 357 23.16 1.26 -19.35
CA ASP A 357 23.28 2.33 -20.35
C ASP A 357 21.92 2.91 -20.79
N ASP A 358 20.82 2.20 -20.51
CA ASP A 358 19.46 2.67 -20.80
C ASP A 358 18.89 3.57 -19.68
N ILE A 359 19.56 3.65 -18.53
CA ILE A 359 19.05 4.30 -17.32
C ILE A 359 19.52 5.75 -17.25
N VAL A 360 18.57 6.68 -17.23
CA VAL A 360 18.83 8.13 -17.07
C VAL A 360 18.45 8.67 -15.71
N VAL A 361 17.60 7.96 -14.96
CA VAL A 361 17.26 8.27 -13.56
C VAL A 361 17.36 7.02 -12.73
N LEU A 362 18.02 7.12 -11.57
CA LEU A 362 18.08 6.06 -10.55
C LEU A 362 18.02 6.68 -9.15
N ASP A 363 16.81 6.87 -8.64
CA ASP A 363 16.52 7.51 -7.36
C ASP A 363 16.13 6.46 -6.30
N HIS A 364 16.47 6.74 -5.03
CA HIS A 364 16.01 5.94 -3.89
C HIS A 364 15.27 6.84 -2.91
N ARG A 365 14.08 6.37 -2.48
CA ARG A 365 13.34 6.99 -1.38
C ARG A 365 12.81 5.94 -0.44
N ARG A 366 12.44 6.39 0.76
CA ARG A 366 11.88 5.53 1.79
C ARG A 366 10.57 6.07 2.35
N LEU A 367 9.63 5.16 2.55
CA LEU A 367 8.39 5.39 3.26
C LEU A 367 8.43 4.58 4.56
N ALA A 368 8.25 5.24 5.71
CA ALA A 368 8.27 4.57 7.00
C ALA A 368 7.11 3.59 7.19
N TYR A 369 6.01 3.77 6.45
CA TYR A 369 4.79 2.97 6.56
C TYR A 369 4.26 2.59 5.18
N GLY A 370 4.17 1.28 4.94
CA GLY A 370 3.70 0.64 3.72
C GLY A 370 2.46 -0.21 3.98
N ASN A 371 2.60 -1.37 4.63
CA ASN A 371 1.48 -2.25 4.96
C ASN A 371 1.41 -2.57 6.45
N VAL A 372 0.20 -2.69 7.00
CA VAL A 372 -0.03 -3.22 8.37
C VAL A 372 0.26 -4.71 8.37
N ILE A 373 1.14 -5.20 9.24
CA ILE A 373 1.45 -6.63 9.33
C ILE A 373 0.39 -7.28 10.23
N PHE A 374 -0.37 -8.22 9.66
CA PHE A 374 -1.44 -8.96 10.36
C PHE A 374 -0.88 -10.17 11.11
N GLU A 375 0.08 -9.92 12.01
CA GLU A 375 0.58 -10.97 12.90
C GLU A 375 -0.53 -11.50 13.81
N GLN A 376 -0.38 -12.74 14.27
CA GLN A 376 -1.31 -13.33 15.23
C GLN A 376 -1.52 -12.42 16.46
N GLY A 377 -2.78 -12.22 16.82
CA GLY A 377 -3.21 -11.34 17.93
C GLY A 377 -3.09 -9.83 17.67
N MET A 378 -2.72 -9.39 16.45
CA MET A 378 -2.63 -7.97 16.12
C MET A 378 -3.97 -7.26 16.31
N GLU A 379 -5.09 -7.91 15.97
CA GLU A 379 -6.43 -7.35 16.07
C GLU A 379 -6.82 -7.01 17.52
N GLU A 380 -6.39 -7.84 18.49
CA GLU A 380 -6.61 -7.58 19.91
C GLU A 380 -5.82 -6.36 20.38
N ARG A 381 -4.54 -6.25 19.97
CA ARG A 381 -3.69 -5.09 20.25
C ARG A 381 -4.28 -3.82 19.65
N ARG A 382 -4.73 -3.90 18.41
CA ARG A 382 -5.42 -2.81 17.69
C ARG A 382 -6.69 -2.38 18.42
N ALA A 383 -7.53 -3.33 18.81
CA ALA A 383 -8.78 -3.04 19.53
C ALA A 383 -8.51 -2.36 20.87
N ARG A 384 -7.47 -2.78 21.61
CA ARG A 384 -7.04 -2.15 22.86
C ARG A 384 -6.67 -0.69 22.66
N VAL A 385 -5.83 -0.39 21.67
CA VAL A 385 -5.38 0.98 21.40
C VAL A 385 -6.54 1.87 20.93
N ARG A 386 -7.38 1.36 20.01
CA ARG A 386 -8.53 2.12 19.51
C ARG A 386 -9.59 2.36 20.58
N GLY A 387 -9.85 1.39 21.45
CA GLY A 387 -10.77 1.55 22.58
C GLY A 387 -10.30 2.61 23.57
N TRP A 388 -9.00 2.67 23.86
CA TRP A 388 -8.43 3.77 24.65
C TRP A 388 -8.56 5.12 23.95
N ALA A 389 -8.25 5.20 22.64
CA ALA A 389 -8.33 6.46 21.90
C ALA A 389 -9.77 7.01 21.88
N ASP A 390 -10.76 6.14 21.69
CA ASP A 390 -12.19 6.50 21.75
C ASP A 390 -12.59 7.01 23.14
N ALA A 391 -12.21 6.29 24.21
CA ALA A 391 -12.44 6.73 25.59
C ALA A 391 -11.76 8.08 25.92
N ALA A 392 -10.63 8.37 25.28
CA ALA A 392 -9.92 9.65 25.37
C ALA A 392 -10.52 10.76 24.47
N GLY A 393 -11.60 10.47 23.74
CA GLY A 393 -12.26 11.42 22.85
C GLY A 393 -11.51 11.69 21.55
N ILE A 394 -10.70 10.73 21.08
CA ILE A 394 -9.92 10.79 19.85
C ILE A 394 -10.53 9.84 18.81
N ALA A 395 -11.09 10.39 17.74
CA ALA A 395 -11.57 9.59 16.62
C ALA A 395 -10.40 9.17 15.72
N THR A 396 -10.06 7.88 15.71
CA THR A 396 -8.98 7.34 14.87
C THR A 396 -9.53 6.85 13.53
N CYS A 397 -8.91 7.24 12.41
CA CYS A 397 -9.35 6.85 11.07
C CYS A 397 -8.21 6.70 10.05
N GLY A 398 -8.51 6.10 8.90
CA GLY A 398 -7.56 5.84 7.82
C GLY A 398 -6.69 4.60 8.03
N ARG A 399 -5.87 4.26 7.02
CA ARG A 399 -5.09 3.01 6.96
C ARG A 399 -4.31 2.68 8.24
N PHE A 400 -3.53 3.63 8.75
CA PHE A 400 -2.73 3.42 9.97
C PHE A 400 -3.38 4.00 11.24
N GLY A 401 -4.41 4.84 11.12
CA GLY A 401 -5.21 5.28 12.27
C GLY A 401 -6.20 4.21 12.72
N GLU A 402 -6.75 3.41 11.81
CA GLU A 402 -7.50 2.21 12.16
C GLU A 402 -6.59 0.99 12.31
N TRP A 403 -5.36 1.05 11.79
CA TRP A 403 -4.43 -0.07 11.69
C TRP A 403 -5.04 -1.26 10.93
N ASP A 404 -5.43 -0.99 9.68
CA ASP A 404 -6.09 -1.95 8.80
C ASP A 404 -5.63 -1.82 7.34
N TYR A 405 -5.96 -2.82 6.52
CA TYR A 405 -5.58 -2.91 5.12
C TYR A 405 -6.56 -2.15 4.21
N LEU A 406 -6.59 -0.82 4.36
CA LEU A 406 -7.48 0.05 3.59
C LEU A 406 -6.84 0.51 2.27
N TRP A 407 -7.64 0.48 1.20
CA TRP A 407 -7.37 1.19 -0.04
C TRP A 407 -7.74 2.68 0.09
N SER A 408 -7.47 3.47 -0.97
CA SER A 408 -7.68 4.92 -0.95
C SER A 408 -9.14 5.31 -0.74
N ASN A 409 -10.08 4.70 -1.46
CA ASN A 409 -11.53 4.88 -1.28
C ASN A 409 -11.98 4.52 0.13
N GLN A 410 -11.50 3.39 0.67
CA GLN A 410 -11.85 2.96 2.03
C GLN A 410 -11.27 3.91 3.09
N SER A 411 -10.05 4.41 2.88
CA SER A 411 -9.43 5.40 3.77
C SER A 411 -10.19 6.73 3.75
N LEU A 412 -10.66 7.18 2.59
CA LEU A 412 -11.52 8.37 2.46
C LEU A 412 -12.81 8.20 3.28
N LEU A 413 -13.50 7.07 3.09
CA LEU A 413 -14.76 6.77 3.78
C LEU A 413 -14.58 6.57 5.29
N SER A 414 -13.48 5.96 5.70
CA SER A 414 -13.10 5.85 7.11
C SER A 414 -12.97 7.25 7.75
N GLY A 415 -12.27 8.16 7.08
CA GLY A 415 -12.19 9.56 7.48
C GLY A 415 -13.55 10.26 7.55
N TYR A 416 -14.36 10.10 6.51
CA TYR A 416 -15.70 10.68 6.42
C TYR A 416 -16.61 10.20 7.58
N ARG A 417 -16.50 8.93 8.00
CA ARG A 417 -17.29 8.35 9.09
C ARG A 417 -16.74 8.64 10.49
N ALA A 418 -15.57 9.28 10.61
CA ALA A 418 -14.96 9.62 11.90
C ALA A 418 -15.70 10.73 12.65
N LEU A 419 -16.60 11.44 11.96
CA LEU A 419 -17.48 12.46 12.53
C LEU A 419 -18.95 12.02 12.37
N PRO A 420 -19.80 12.29 13.38
CA PRO A 420 -21.20 11.83 13.39
C PRO A 420 -22.07 12.42 12.27
#